data_AF-A0A5V2R8V7-F1
#
_entry.id   AF-A0A5V2R8V7-F1
#
_cell.length_a   1.000
_cell.length_b   1.000
_cell.length_c   1.000
_cell.angle_alpha   90.00
_cell.angle_beta   90.00
_cell.angle_gamma   90.00
#
_symmetry.space_group_name_H-M   'P 1'
#
loop_
_entity.id
_entity.type
_entity.pdbx_description
1 polymer ?
#
loop_
_entity_poly.entity_id
_entity_poly.type
_entity_poly.pdbx_seq_one_letter_code
_entity_poly.pdbx_strand_id
1 'polypeptide(L)'
;AVPATRRVNSKPLTGDITLSAGDVGALPIAGGRLNGPLGIGTDNALGGNSIVFGDNDTGIKWISDGVLGIYANNVQVGYIDNSGLHMSVDVLTNGILRAGNGKTLTLSSANNSALNALFNLWGDGNRPTVIELDDDQGWHLYSQRNTDGSIQFVVNGQVIPDNYGNFDARYLTSGNVYTKGESDNRYVQNIQRGAPVWPGKVDEYGPAEAPAGCFLTQARHDPTTAYGVTFAYRALQMWVGNGWRTING
;
A
#
# COMPACT_ATOMS: atom_id res chain seq x y z
N ALA A 1 38.32 55.96 -66.94
CA ALA A 1 38.48 54.49 -67.08
C ALA A 1 39.02 53.92 -65.78
N VAL A 2 38.57 52.73 -65.36
CA VAL A 2 39.10 52.05 -64.17
C VAL A 2 40.54 51.55 -64.47
N PRO A 3 41.55 51.77 -63.60
CA PRO A 3 42.92 51.32 -63.86
C PRO A 3 43.07 49.79 -63.89
N ALA A 4 43.67 49.25 -64.97
CA ALA A 4 43.86 47.80 -65.23
C ALA A 4 44.78 47.05 -64.24
N THR A 5 45.49 47.76 -63.36
CA THR A 5 46.34 47.18 -62.30
C THR A 5 45.57 46.83 -61.03
N ARG A 6 44.32 47.29 -60.88
CA ARG A 6 43.45 46.96 -59.76
C ARG A 6 43.02 45.49 -59.87
N ARG A 7 43.01 44.77 -58.73
CA ARG A 7 42.65 43.35 -58.64
C ARG A 7 41.49 43.14 -57.67
N VAL A 8 40.64 42.13 -57.92
CA VAL A 8 39.64 41.59 -56.98
C VAL A 8 40.02 40.16 -56.67
N ASN A 9 40.27 39.85 -55.39
CA ASN A 9 40.83 38.58 -54.94
C ASN A 9 41.96 38.07 -55.87
N SER A 10 42.98 38.90 -56.07
CA SER A 10 44.13 38.62 -56.94
C SER A 10 43.86 38.50 -58.45
N LYS A 11 42.63 38.66 -58.94
CA LYS A 11 42.27 38.66 -60.38
C LYS A 11 42.24 40.10 -60.95
N PRO A 12 43.00 40.43 -62.01
CA PRO A 12 43.08 41.80 -62.56
C PRO A 12 41.81 42.25 -63.28
N LEU A 13 41.48 43.55 -63.18
CA LEU A 13 40.31 44.19 -63.79
C LEU A 13 40.55 44.54 -65.28
N THR A 14 40.89 43.54 -66.07
CA THR A 14 41.15 43.67 -67.52
C THR A 14 40.02 43.11 -68.38
N GLY A 15 38.96 42.59 -67.76
CA GLY A 15 37.79 41.97 -68.35
C GLY A 15 36.86 41.44 -67.26
N ASP A 16 35.92 40.56 -67.61
CA ASP A 16 34.99 39.97 -66.63
C ASP A 16 35.73 39.10 -65.60
N ILE A 17 35.38 39.26 -64.32
CA ILE A 17 35.98 38.52 -63.20
C ILE A 17 34.99 37.46 -62.71
N THR A 18 35.45 36.21 -62.66
CA THR A 18 34.72 35.10 -62.02
C THR A 18 35.37 34.78 -60.66
N LEU A 19 34.61 34.83 -59.55
CA LEU A 19 35.05 34.41 -58.21
C LEU A 19 34.38 33.08 -57.80
N SER A 20 35.10 32.25 -57.06
CA SER A 20 34.58 31.03 -56.43
C SER A 20 34.38 31.20 -54.91
N ALA A 21 33.64 30.32 -54.24
CA ALA A 21 33.49 30.42 -52.77
C ALA A 21 34.83 30.23 -52.02
N GLY A 22 35.73 29.42 -52.57
CA GLY A 22 37.09 29.26 -52.08
C GLY A 22 37.94 30.51 -52.25
N ASP A 23 37.65 31.33 -53.26
CA ASP A 23 38.28 32.64 -53.44
C ASP A 23 37.94 33.63 -52.30
N VAL A 24 36.88 33.40 -51.50
CA VAL A 24 36.41 34.33 -50.46
C VAL A 24 36.22 33.69 -49.07
N GLY A 25 36.62 32.44 -48.88
CA GLY A 25 36.48 31.73 -47.60
C GLY A 25 35.03 31.42 -47.19
N ALA A 26 34.07 31.51 -48.11
CA ALA A 26 32.68 31.14 -47.87
C ALA A 26 32.51 29.62 -47.95
N LEU A 27 31.47 29.08 -47.31
CA LEU A 27 31.08 27.69 -47.55
C LEU A 27 30.61 27.56 -49.02
N PRO A 28 31.26 26.75 -49.88
CA PRO A 28 30.86 26.62 -51.27
C PRO A 28 29.41 26.16 -51.39
N ILE A 29 28.71 26.61 -52.45
CA ILE A 29 27.33 26.16 -52.71
C ILE A 29 27.26 24.64 -52.86
N ALA A 30 28.36 24.04 -53.33
CA ALA A 30 28.55 22.61 -53.45
C ALA A 30 28.77 21.90 -52.09
N GLY A 31 28.68 22.60 -50.95
CA GLY A 31 28.85 22.08 -49.58
C GLY A 31 30.30 22.09 -49.06
N GLY A 32 30.49 21.79 -47.77
CA GLY A 32 31.82 21.70 -47.14
C GLY A 32 31.79 21.26 -45.66
N ARG A 33 32.96 20.86 -45.13
CA ARG A 33 33.14 20.48 -43.71
C ARG A 33 33.45 21.72 -42.88
N LEU A 34 32.56 22.06 -41.95
CA LEU A 34 32.87 23.01 -40.88
C LEU A 34 33.77 22.29 -39.87
N ASN A 35 35.06 22.64 -39.87
CA ASN A 35 36.03 22.15 -38.87
C ASN A 35 35.93 22.92 -37.54
N GLY A 36 34.97 23.84 -37.46
CA GLY A 36 34.46 24.53 -36.28
C GLY A 36 32.93 24.38 -36.24
N PRO A 37 32.24 24.98 -35.27
CA PRO A 37 30.83 24.67 -35.01
C PRO A 37 29.85 25.20 -36.10
N LEU A 38 28.79 24.42 -36.43
CA LEU A 38 27.74 24.75 -37.43
C LEU A 38 26.43 25.28 -36.83
N GLY A 39 26.11 26.52 -37.17
CA GLY A 39 24.84 27.16 -36.86
C GLY A 39 23.75 27.09 -37.94
N ILE A 40 22.51 26.75 -37.56
CA ILE A 40 21.32 26.78 -38.45
C ILE A 40 20.30 27.74 -37.84
N GLY A 41 20.17 28.91 -38.44
CA GLY A 41 19.48 30.05 -37.82
C GLY A 41 20.35 30.87 -36.83
N THR A 42 21.52 30.35 -36.39
CA THR A 42 22.60 31.03 -35.60
C THR A 42 23.83 30.11 -35.42
N ASP A 43 25.07 30.63 -35.35
CA ASP A 43 26.36 29.92 -35.11
C ASP A 43 26.33 28.94 -33.91
N ASN A 44 27.06 27.83 -34.01
CA ASN A 44 27.08 26.76 -32.98
C ASN A 44 28.24 26.97 -32.00
N ALA A 45 28.07 26.55 -30.76
CA ALA A 45 29.07 26.69 -29.70
C ALA A 45 29.19 25.44 -28.82
N LEU A 46 28.56 24.32 -29.19
CA LEU A 46 28.51 23.08 -28.39
C LEU A 46 29.87 22.34 -28.31
N GLY A 47 30.89 22.81 -29.03
CA GLY A 47 32.23 22.21 -29.08
C GLY A 47 32.24 20.84 -29.78
N GLY A 48 33.42 20.38 -30.23
CA GLY A 48 33.52 19.15 -31.03
C GLY A 48 32.61 19.17 -32.28
N ASN A 49 32.21 17.98 -32.75
CA ASN A 49 31.24 17.84 -33.85
C ASN A 49 29.81 17.85 -33.28
N SER A 50 29.14 19.00 -33.27
CA SER A 50 27.82 19.20 -32.65
C SER A 50 26.85 19.93 -33.60
N ILE A 51 25.52 19.85 -33.38
CA ILE A 51 24.47 20.26 -34.35
C ILE A 51 23.23 20.86 -33.65
N VAL A 52 22.62 21.86 -34.31
CA VAL A 52 21.36 22.57 -33.96
C VAL A 52 20.24 22.17 -34.98
N PHE A 53 18.95 22.01 -34.58
CA PHE A 53 17.80 21.45 -35.38
C PHE A 53 16.53 22.36 -35.36
N GLY A 54 15.54 22.42 -36.30
CA GLY A 54 15.02 21.59 -37.42
C GLY A 54 13.80 22.29 -38.13
N ASP A 55 12.74 21.59 -38.65
CA ASP A 55 11.58 22.19 -39.39
C ASP A 55 10.83 23.27 -38.57
N ASN A 56 10.01 24.11 -39.22
CA ASN A 56 9.76 25.50 -38.77
C ASN A 56 9.12 25.67 -37.38
N ASP A 57 8.80 24.58 -36.67
CA ASP A 57 8.27 24.57 -35.30
C ASP A 57 8.69 23.36 -34.41
N THR A 58 9.78 22.63 -34.72
CA THR A 58 10.34 21.52 -33.89
C THR A 58 11.84 21.67 -33.58
N GLY A 59 12.24 21.41 -32.33
CA GLY A 59 13.64 21.44 -31.92
C GLY A 59 13.82 21.79 -30.45
N ILE A 60 14.97 22.39 -30.15
CA ILE A 60 15.25 22.90 -28.81
C ILE A 60 15.18 24.42 -28.85
N LYS A 61 14.31 25.01 -28.04
CA LYS A 61 14.01 26.43 -28.02
C LYS A 61 14.40 27.03 -26.68
N TRP A 62 15.23 28.07 -26.69
CA TRP A 62 15.30 28.98 -25.55
C TRP A 62 13.96 29.70 -25.46
N ILE A 63 13.19 29.42 -24.42
CA ILE A 63 11.85 30.00 -24.26
C ILE A 63 11.98 31.38 -23.61
N SER A 64 12.84 31.45 -22.60
CA SER A 64 13.10 32.59 -21.72
C SER A 64 14.35 32.30 -20.88
N ASP A 65 14.84 33.27 -20.11
CA ASP A 65 16.12 33.15 -19.40
C ASP A 65 16.16 31.90 -18.50
N GLY A 66 17.13 31.01 -18.77
CA GLY A 66 17.31 29.72 -18.08
C GLY A 66 16.43 28.53 -18.51
N VAL A 67 15.60 28.63 -19.56
CA VAL A 67 14.68 27.55 -19.96
C VAL A 67 14.97 27.03 -21.36
N LEU A 68 15.39 25.76 -21.41
CA LEU A 68 15.62 25.01 -22.64
C LEU A 68 14.42 24.09 -22.91
N GLY A 69 13.48 24.60 -23.69
CA GLY A 69 12.32 23.83 -24.10
C GLY A 69 12.64 22.83 -25.19
N ILE A 70 12.07 21.64 -25.07
CA ILE A 70 12.03 20.62 -26.10
C ILE A 70 10.65 20.76 -26.76
N TYR A 71 10.64 21.22 -28.00
CA TYR A 71 9.44 21.52 -28.75
C TYR A 71 9.24 20.54 -29.91
N ALA A 72 7.98 20.24 -30.17
CA ALA A 72 7.53 19.53 -31.35
C ALA A 72 6.23 20.15 -31.86
N ASN A 73 6.14 20.51 -33.14
CA ASN A 73 4.97 21.14 -33.78
C ASN A 73 4.40 22.31 -32.96
N ASN A 74 5.27 23.22 -32.53
CA ASN A 74 4.94 24.42 -31.76
C ASN A 74 4.39 24.18 -30.34
N VAL A 75 4.58 22.99 -29.76
CA VAL A 75 4.20 22.66 -28.37
C VAL A 75 5.42 22.26 -27.55
N GLN A 76 5.53 22.76 -26.31
CA GLN A 76 6.57 22.37 -25.35
C GLN A 76 6.22 21.01 -24.72
N VAL A 77 6.97 19.95 -25.04
CA VAL A 77 6.66 18.56 -24.61
C VAL A 77 7.55 18.06 -23.48
N GLY A 78 8.73 18.64 -23.38
CA GLY A 78 9.59 18.50 -22.26
C GLY A 78 10.41 19.76 -22.18
N TYR A 79 11.08 19.94 -21.09
CA TYR A 79 12.01 21.03 -20.98
C TYR A 79 13.03 20.66 -19.95
N ILE A 80 14.19 21.21 -20.19
CA ILE A 80 15.21 21.31 -19.18
C ILE A 80 15.19 22.77 -18.84
N ASP A 81 14.46 23.09 -17.80
CA ASP A 81 14.74 24.31 -17.08
C ASP A 81 15.73 23.97 -15.97
N ASN A 82 15.93 24.95 -15.12
CA ASN A 82 16.73 24.76 -13.94
C ASN A 82 16.17 23.65 -12.99
N SER A 83 15.00 23.02 -13.24
CA SER A 83 14.32 22.06 -12.35
C SER A 83 14.54 20.57 -12.71
N GLY A 84 15.15 20.27 -13.86
CA GLY A 84 15.55 18.91 -14.24
C GLY A 84 15.06 18.50 -15.62
N LEU A 85 15.10 17.21 -15.94
CA LEU A 85 14.41 16.72 -17.13
C LEU A 85 12.92 16.69 -16.83
N HIS A 86 12.23 17.76 -17.19
CA HIS A 86 10.77 17.80 -17.16
C HIS A 86 10.26 17.17 -18.43
N MET A 87 9.44 16.16 -18.24
CA MET A 87 8.56 15.72 -19.28
C MET A 87 7.22 16.28 -18.87
N SER A 88 6.83 17.38 -19.53
CA SER A 88 5.50 18.01 -19.38
C SER A 88 4.37 17.01 -19.69
N VAL A 89 4.77 15.88 -20.27
CA VAL A 89 4.04 14.66 -20.51
C VAL A 89 4.70 13.50 -19.73
N ASP A 90 5.46 12.60 -20.37
CA ASP A 90 5.89 11.33 -19.74
C ASP A 90 7.40 11.14 -19.71
N VAL A 91 7.99 10.64 -18.61
CA VAL A 91 9.43 10.34 -18.54
C VAL A 91 9.80 9.04 -19.27
N LEU A 92 10.47 9.13 -20.43
CA LEU A 92 10.82 7.98 -21.30
C LEU A 92 12.34 7.69 -21.33
N THR A 93 12.84 6.67 -20.61
CA THR A 93 14.30 6.36 -20.47
C THR A 93 14.76 5.11 -21.26
N ASN A 94 15.87 5.18 -22.02
CA ASN A 94 16.50 4.00 -22.67
C ASN A 94 17.41 3.23 -21.67
N GLY A 95 16.77 2.55 -20.72
CA GLY A 95 17.35 1.88 -19.55
C GLY A 95 16.25 1.63 -18.52
N ILE A 96 16.57 1.07 -17.36
CA ILE A 96 15.58 0.99 -16.27
C ILE A 96 15.40 2.44 -15.77
N LEU A 97 14.16 2.92 -15.51
CA LEU A 97 13.96 3.84 -14.37
C LEU A 97 14.34 3.00 -13.17
N ARG A 98 15.65 2.95 -12.96
CA ARG A 98 16.29 1.98 -12.13
C ARG A 98 16.04 2.44 -10.71
N ALA A 99 14.95 1.92 -10.20
CA ALA A 99 14.94 1.28 -8.91
C ALA A 99 15.25 -0.23 -9.12
N GLY A 100 16.50 -0.57 -9.48
CA GLY A 100 17.00 -1.98 -9.51
C GLY A 100 17.07 -2.74 -10.86
N ASN A 101 17.79 -3.88 -10.95
CA ASN A 101 18.30 -4.51 -12.21
C ASN A 101 18.00 -5.98 -12.50
N GLY A 102 17.59 -6.78 -11.51
CA GLY A 102 17.08 -8.15 -11.75
C GLY A 102 15.57 -8.29 -11.46
N LYS A 103 14.97 -7.22 -10.93
CA LYS A 103 13.59 -7.07 -10.48
C LYS A 103 13.27 -5.57 -10.56
N THR A 104 12.05 -5.24 -10.96
CA THR A 104 11.61 -3.87 -11.22
C THR A 104 10.51 -3.47 -10.23
N LEU A 105 10.52 -2.20 -9.79
CA LEU A 105 9.41 -1.60 -9.02
C LEU A 105 8.35 -1.10 -10.00
N THR A 106 7.09 -1.56 -9.85
CA THR A 106 5.98 -1.25 -10.77
C THR A 106 4.78 -0.67 -10.00
N LEU A 107 4.26 0.47 -10.48
CA LEU A 107 2.99 1.07 -10.04
C LEU A 107 2.00 1.01 -11.22
N SER A 108 0.86 0.35 -11.06
CA SER A 108 -0.08 0.07 -12.16
C SER A 108 -1.54 0.17 -11.72
N SER A 109 -2.39 0.79 -12.55
CA SER A 109 -3.85 0.82 -12.39
C SER A 109 -4.53 0.03 -13.51
N ALA A 110 -5.46 -0.89 -13.17
CA ALA A 110 -6.26 -1.64 -14.14
C ALA A 110 -7.52 -0.87 -14.64
N ASN A 111 -7.72 0.37 -14.15
CA ASN A 111 -8.86 1.25 -14.46
C ASN A 111 -10.26 0.64 -14.24
N ASN A 112 -10.37 -0.46 -13.48
CA ASN A 112 -11.63 -1.05 -13.04
C ASN A 112 -11.96 -0.70 -11.58
N SER A 113 -11.05 0.00 -10.90
CA SER A 113 -11.33 0.61 -9.61
C SER A 113 -12.32 1.75 -9.81
N ALA A 114 -13.38 1.78 -9.00
CA ALA A 114 -14.35 2.86 -9.03
C ALA A 114 -13.77 4.19 -8.52
N LEU A 115 -12.66 4.12 -7.79
CA LEU A 115 -11.96 5.23 -7.14
C LEU A 115 -10.48 5.18 -7.51
N ASN A 116 -9.79 6.31 -7.42
CA ASN A 116 -8.34 6.32 -7.56
C ASN A 116 -7.69 5.47 -6.46
N ALA A 117 -6.52 4.90 -6.74
CA ALA A 117 -5.68 4.30 -5.73
C ALA A 117 -4.40 5.12 -5.67
N LEU A 118 -4.02 5.54 -4.47
CA LEU A 118 -2.81 6.30 -4.29
C LEU A 118 -1.83 5.46 -3.46
N PHE A 119 -0.58 5.45 -3.92
CA PHE A 119 0.54 5.04 -3.10
C PHE A 119 1.10 6.29 -2.46
N ASN A 120 0.80 6.47 -1.19
CA ASN A 120 1.18 7.63 -0.44
C ASN A 120 2.36 7.31 0.46
N LEU A 121 3.31 8.24 0.48
CA LEU A 121 4.29 8.32 1.53
C LEU A 121 4.03 9.63 2.27
N TRP A 122 3.49 9.54 3.49
CA TRP A 122 3.16 10.68 4.36
C TRP A 122 3.57 10.43 5.82
N GLY A 123 3.31 11.35 6.75
CA GLY A 123 3.57 11.15 8.20
C GLY A 123 3.46 12.45 9.01
N ASP A 124 3.41 12.34 10.35
CA ASP A 124 3.37 13.47 11.31
C ASP A 124 4.11 13.18 12.64
N GLY A 125 4.09 14.14 13.60
CA GLY A 125 4.80 14.04 14.88
C GLY A 125 4.25 12.97 15.84
N ASN A 126 3.04 12.48 15.59
CA ASN A 126 2.45 11.35 16.27
C ASN A 126 2.63 10.05 15.45
N ARG A 127 2.83 10.17 14.12
CA ARG A 127 2.97 9.08 13.14
C ARG A 127 4.21 9.28 12.25
N PRO A 128 5.42 9.05 12.80
CA PRO A 128 6.70 9.42 12.16
C PRO A 128 6.93 9.09 10.69
N THR A 129 6.38 8.01 10.15
CA THR A 129 6.45 7.70 8.72
C THR A 129 5.28 6.81 8.44
N VAL A 130 4.50 7.11 7.42
CA VAL A 130 3.32 6.38 7.00
C VAL A 130 3.47 6.09 5.51
N ILE A 131 3.65 4.82 5.17
CA ILE A 131 3.50 4.36 3.79
C ILE A 131 2.08 3.83 3.71
N GLU A 132 1.23 4.56 3.02
CA GLU A 132 -0.21 4.36 3.00
C GLU A 132 -0.72 4.06 1.61
N LEU A 133 -1.71 3.20 1.56
CA LEU A 133 -2.57 3.05 0.41
C LEU A 133 -3.93 3.62 0.77
N ASP A 134 -4.43 4.56 -0.03
CA ASP A 134 -5.77 5.09 0.09
C ASP A 134 -6.47 5.17 -1.27
N ASP A 135 -7.76 5.47 -1.21
CA ASP A 135 -8.56 5.83 -2.37
C ASP A 135 -9.28 7.17 -2.14
N ASP A 136 -10.13 7.57 -3.09
CA ASP A 136 -10.91 8.82 -3.01
C ASP A 136 -11.85 8.89 -1.78
N GLN A 137 -12.07 7.77 -1.07
CA GLN A 137 -12.96 7.64 0.09
C GLN A 137 -12.21 7.45 1.41
N GLY A 138 -10.94 7.08 1.38
CA GLY A 138 -10.07 7.08 2.56
C GLY A 138 -9.02 5.98 2.55
N TRP A 139 -8.28 5.92 3.66
CA TRP A 139 -7.15 5.01 3.81
C TRP A 139 -7.57 3.54 3.96
N HIS A 140 -6.81 2.67 3.30
CA HIS A 140 -6.99 1.21 3.35
C HIS A 140 -6.04 0.58 4.35
N LEU A 141 -4.76 0.87 4.20
CA LEU A 141 -3.72 0.35 5.07
C LEU A 141 -2.54 1.29 5.12
N TYR A 142 -1.82 1.20 6.22
CA TYR A 142 -0.53 1.82 6.31
C TYR A 142 0.44 0.99 7.13
N SER A 143 1.71 1.03 6.74
CA SER A 143 2.78 0.81 7.69
C SER A 143 3.17 2.15 8.27
N GLN A 144 3.29 2.23 9.60
CA GLN A 144 3.91 3.37 10.21
C GLN A 144 4.94 3.04 11.26
N ARG A 145 5.87 3.96 11.44
CA ARG A 145 6.68 4.06 12.66
C ARG A 145 5.99 5.00 13.64
N ASN A 146 5.98 4.67 14.93
CA ASN A 146 5.45 5.43 16.07
C ASN A 146 6.53 6.28 16.74
N THR A 147 6.13 7.20 17.61
CA THR A 147 7.02 8.16 18.30
C THR A 147 8.06 7.52 19.21
N ASP A 148 7.75 6.35 19.75
CA ASP A 148 8.67 5.53 20.54
C ASP A 148 9.61 4.66 19.69
N GLY A 149 9.52 4.75 18.36
CA GLY A 149 10.31 3.98 17.41
C GLY A 149 9.72 2.62 17.07
N SER A 150 8.65 2.19 17.72
CA SER A 150 7.92 0.99 17.33
C SER A 150 7.31 1.14 15.94
N ILE A 151 7.02 0.03 15.27
CA ILE A 151 6.32 0.03 13.97
C ILE A 151 4.96 -0.61 14.19
N GLN A 152 3.92 0.01 13.65
CA GLN A 152 2.62 -0.62 13.51
C GLN A 152 2.25 -0.73 12.04
N PHE A 153 1.67 -1.85 11.67
CA PHE A 153 0.99 -2.03 10.39
C PHE A 153 -0.49 -2.10 10.68
N VAL A 154 -1.25 -1.16 10.13
CA VAL A 154 -2.67 -0.98 10.44
C VAL A 154 -3.45 -1.09 9.16
N VAL A 155 -4.56 -1.81 9.24
CA VAL A 155 -5.49 -2.03 8.13
C VAL A 155 -6.85 -1.54 8.57
N ASN A 156 -7.47 -0.66 7.78
CA ASN A 156 -8.83 -0.19 7.93
C ASN A 156 -9.82 -1.23 7.42
N GLY A 157 -9.83 -2.41 8.05
CA GLY A 157 -10.57 -3.55 7.54
C GLY A 157 -10.06 -4.86 8.14
N GLN A 158 -10.33 -5.96 7.42
CA GLN A 158 -9.93 -7.29 7.85
C GLN A 158 -8.55 -7.66 7.32
N VAL A 159 -7.75 -8.34 8.15
CA VAL A 159 -6.57 -9.07 7.70
C VAL A 159 -6.96 -10.54 7.63
N ILE A 160 -6.91 -11.12 6.42
CA ILE A 160 -7.28 -12.52 6.17
C ILE A 160 -6.04 -13.27 5.66
N PRO A 161 -5.26 -13.92 6.54
CA PRO A 161 -4.21 -14.84 6.14
C PRO A 161 -4.76 -16.13 5.52
N ASP A 162 -4.05 -16.69 4.56
CA ASP A 162 -4.33 -18.05 4.05
C ASP A 162 -3.98 -19.14 5.08
N ASN A 163 -3.13 -18.81 6.04
CA ASN A 163 -2.66 -19.74 7.07
C ASN A 163 -2.60 -19.05 8.44
N TYR A 164 -3.40 -19.55 9.40
CA TYR A 164 -3.49 -19.06 10.77
C TYR A 164 -2.62 -19.85 11.77
N GLY A 165 -1.82 -20.82 11.31
CA GLY A 165 -1.13 -21.77 12.18
C GLY A 165 -0.25 -21.14 13.27
N ASN A 166 0.34 -19.97 13.03
CA ASN A 166 1.13 -19.23 14.03
C ASN A 166 0.26 -18.47 15.07
N PHE A 167 -1.00 -18.17 14.76
CA PHE A 167 -2.00 -17.65 15.70
C PHE A 167 -2.59 -18.82 16.48
N ASP A 168 -3.05 -19.85 15.78
CA ASP A 168 -3.59 -21.07 16.37
C ASP A 168 -2.60 -21.68 17.37
N ALA A 169 -1.32 -21.79 17.00
CA ALA A 169 -0.28 -22.33 17.88
C ALA A 169 0.13 -21.43 19.05
N ARG A 170 -0.37 -20.20 19.17
CA ARG A 170 -0.12 -19.31 20.33
C ARG A 170 -1.38 -19.09 21.17
N TYR A 171 -2.51 -18.95 20.50
CA TYR A 171 -3.79 -18.62 21.10
C TYR A 171 -4.67 -19.84 21.33
N LEU A 172 -4.50 -20.96 20.61
CA LEU A 172 -5.23 -22.21 20.88
C LEU A 172 -4.43 -23.21 21.75
N THR A 173 -3.13 -22.98 21.97
CA THR A 173 -2.25 -23.90 22.73
C THR A 173 -1.85 -23.40 24.12
N SER A 174 -2.03 -22.10 24.43
CA SER A 174 -1.93 -21.62 25.82
C SER A 174 -2.99 -22.37 26.61
N GLY A 175 -2.58 -23.28 27.50
CA GLY A 175 -3.35 -24.45 27.98
C GLY A 175 -4.71 -24.24 28.68
N ASN A 176 -5.30 -23.05 28.55
CA ASN A 176 -6.65 -22.70 28.98
C ASN A 176 -7.54 -22.17 27.84
N VAL A 177 -7.07 -22.17 26.59
CA VAL A 177 -7.93 -21.83 25.44
C VAL A 177 -8.52 -23.10 24.88
N TYR A 178 -9.84 -23.13 24.95
CA TYR A 178 -10.66 -24.21 24.46
C TYR A 178 -11.48 -23.67 23.31
N THR A 179 -11.61 -24.45 22.24
CA THR A 179 -12.73 -24.23 21.33
C THR A 179 -14.03 -24.27 22.13
N LYS A 180 -15.10 -23.65 21.61
CA LYS A 180 -16.39 -23.66 22.30
C LYS A 180 -16.83 -25.08 22.70
N GLY A 181 -16.59 -26.08 21.84
CA GLY A 181 -16.92 -27.47 22.17
C GLY A 181 -16.08 -28.05 23.32
N GLU A 182 -14.81 -27.71 23.41
CA GLU A 182 -13.93 -28.18 24.49
C GLU A 182 -14.22 -27.50 25.82
N SER A 183 -14.54 -26.19 25.83
CA SER A 183 -14.89 -25.46 27.06
C SER A 183 -16.24 -25.93 27.58
N ASP A 184 -17.21 -26.09 26.68
CA ASP A 184 -18.52 -26.63 27.00
C ASP A 184 -18.34 -27.99 27.70
N ASN A 185 -17.50 -28.88 27.16
CA ASN A 185 -17.24 -30.22 27.74
C ASN A 185 -16.47 -30.23 29.08
N ARG A 186 -15.69 -29.20 29.40
CA ARG A 186 -14.87 -29.17 30.63
C ARG A 186 -15.49 -28.41 31.78
N TYR A 187 -16.24 -27.36 31.50
CA TYR A 187 -16.67 -26.41 32.52
C TYR A 187 -18.18 -26.41 32.75
N VAL A 188 -18.57 -26.08 33.98
CA VAL A 188 -19.97 -25.86 34.35
C VAL A 188 -20.46 -24.58 33.66
N GLN A 189 -21.38 -24.74 32.73
CA GLN A 189 -21.99 -23.63 32.00
C GLN A 189 -23.24 -23.10 32.71
N ASN A 190 -23.89 -23.94 33.53
CA ASN A 190 -25.09 -23.58 34.27
C ASN A 190 -25.29 -24.51 35.48
N ILE A 191 -26.02 -24.04 36.50
CA ILE A 191 -26.38 -24.80 37.71
C ILE A 191 -27.88 -24.65 37.95
N GLN A 192 -28.56 -25.75 38.25
CA GLN A 192 -29.98 -25.73 38.59
C GLN A 192 -30.33 -26.76 39.66
N ARG A 193 -31.56 -26.65 40.16
CA ARG A 193 -32.20 -27.72 40.94
C ARG A 193 -32.91 -28.71 40.01
N GLY A 194 -32.72 -30.00 40.25
CA GLY A 194 -33.42 -31.06 39.53
C GLY A 194 -34.90 -31.19 39.91
N ALA A 195 -35.57 -32.17 39.32
CA ALA A 195 -36.94 -32.54 39.66
C ALA A 195 -37.04 -32.94 41.15
N PRO A 196 -38.18 -32.67 41.81
CA PRO A 196 -38.39 -33.10 43.19
C PRO A 196 -38.53 -34.62 43.27
N VAL A 197 -37.84 -35.23 44.23
CA VAL A 197 -37.94 -36.67 44.55
C VAL A 197 -38.55 -36.83 45.93
N TRP A 198 -39.46 -37.80 46.03
CA TRP A 198 -40.23 -38.11 47.22
C TRP A 198 -40.00 -39.57 47.61
N PRO A 199 -39.07 -39.86 48.55
CA PRO A 199 -38.72 -41.24 48.92
C PRO A 199 -39.79 -41.97 49.74
N GLY A 200 -40.98 -41.36 49.92
CA GLY A 200 -42.05 -41.89 50.74
C GLY A 200 -42.02 -41.32 52.16
N LYS A 201 -42.95 -41.82 52.97
CA LYS A 201 -43.18 -41.37 54.34
C LYS A 201 -42.15 -41.97 55.29
N VAL A 202 -41.66 -41.15 56.21
CA VAL A 202 -40.74 -41.56 57.29
C VAL A 202 -41.25 -40.99 58.63
N ASP A 203 -40.62 -41.37 59.73
CA ASP A 203 -40.88 -40.78 61.05
C ASP A 203 -40.27 -39.35 61.18
N GLU A 204 -40.49 -38.71 62.32
CA GLU A 204 -40.03 -37.34 62.61
C GLU A 204 -38.51 -37.19 62.70
N TYR A 205 -37.80 -38.30 62.90
CA TYR A 205 -36.35 -38.29 62.92
C TYR A 205 -35.77 -38.28 61.50
N GLY A 206 -36.59 -38.63 60.50
CA GLY A 206 -36.21 -38.61 59.09
C GLY A 206 -34.99 -39.49 58.78
N PRO A 207 -34.54 -39.53 57.53
CA PRO A 207 -33.21 -40.05 57.28
C PRO A 207 -32.18 -39.13 57.94
N ALA A 208 -31.11 -39.71 58.48
CA ALA A 208 -30.02 -38.96 59.12
C ALA A 208 -29.34 -37.95 58.17
N GLU A 209 -29.48 -38.16 56.85
CA GLU A 209 -28.89 -37.32 55.82
C GLU A 209 -29.79 -37.28 54.56
N ALA A 210 -29.72 -36.19 53.81
CA ALA A 210 -30.32 -36.14 52.48
C ALA A 210 -29.63 -37.16 51.54
N PRO A 211 -30.33 -37.70 50.53
CA PRO A 211 -29.67 -38.52 49.52
C PRO A 211 -28.48 -37.79 48.91
N ALA A 212 -27.39 -38.51 48.60
CA ALA A 212 -26.16 -37.94 48.04
C ALA A 212 -26.46 -37.01 46.85
N GLY A 213 -25.85 -35.82 46.85
CA GLY A 213 -26.04 -34.81 45.80
C GLY A 213 -27.36 -34.03 45.86
N CYS A 214 -28.22 -34.34 46.82
CA CYS A 214 -29.51 -33.68 47.01
C CYS A 214 -29.50 -32.76 48.21
N PHE A 215 -30.39 -31.77 48.18
CA PHE A 215 -30.69 -30.92 49.32
C PHE A 215 -32.19 -30.94 49.60
N LEU A 216 -32.53 -30.73 50.87
CA LEU A 216 -33.92 -30.62 51.29
C LEU A 216 -34.52 -29.34 50.72
N THR A 217 -35.67 -29.46 50.05
CA THR A 217 -36.42 -28.30 49.55
C THR A 217 -37.78 -28.14 50.20
N GLN A 218 -38.25 -29.17 50.90
CA GLN A 218 -39.52 -29.14 51.60
C GLN A 218 -39.61 -30.27 52.62
N ALA A 219 -40.08 -29.94 53.82
CA ALA A 219 -40.56 -30.90 54.81
C ALA A 219 -42.04 -30.61 55.08
N ARG A 220 -42.86 -31.65 55.11
CA ARG A 220 -44.30 -31.54 55.40
C ARG A 220 -44.72 -32.63 56.36
N HIS A 221 -45.36 -32.22 57.45
CA HIS A 221 -46.05 -33.13 58.35
C HIS A 221 -47.25 -33.75 57.64
N ASP A 222 -47.42 -35.07 57.77
CA ASP A 222 -48.59 -35.79 57.31
C ASP A 222 -49.69 -35.72 58.38
N PRO A 223 -50.80 -35.00 58.13
CA PRO A 223 -51.85 -34.80 59.12
C PRO A 223 -52.58 -36.10 59.51
N THR A 224 -52.34 -37.20 58.80
CA THR A 224 -53.00 -38.50 59.07
C THR A 224 -52.26 -39.38 60.07
N THR A 225 -51.10 -38.95 60.57
CA THR A 225 -50.30 -39.69 61.57
C THR A 225 -49.75 -38.76 62.63
N ALA A 226 -49.50 -39.30 63.83
CA ALA A 226 -48.91 -38.53 64.92
C ALA A 226 -47.46 -38.06 64.61
N TYR A 227 -46.71 -38.84 63.82
CA TYR A 227 -45.25 -38.68 63.66
C TYR A 227 -44.77 -38.80 62.21
N GLY A 228 -45.67 -38.72 61.23
CA GLY A 228 -45.31 -38.93 59.84
C GLY A 228 -44.82 -37.66 59.17
N VAL A 229 -43.64 -37.70 58.57
CA VAL A 229 -43.11 -36.57 57.78
C VAL A 229 -42.81 -37.04 56.36
N THR A 230 -43.07 -36.17 55.39
CA THR A 230 -42.63 -36.33 54.01
C THR A 230 -41.59 -35.27 53.68
N PHE A 231 -40.51 -35.72 53.03
CA PHE A 231 -39.42 -34.86 52.60
C PHE A 231 -39.36 -34.83 51.07
N ALA A 232 -39.22 -33.62 50.52
CA ALA A 232 -38.92 -33.43 49.10
C ALA A 232 -37.46 -33.03 48.95
N TYR A 233 -36.70 -33.89 48.31
CA TYR A 233 -35.31 -33.62 47.97
C TYR A 233 -35.21 -33.20 46.51
N ARG A 234 -34.27 -32.31 46.21
CA ARG A 234 -33.89 -32.02 44.82
C ARG A 234 -32.40 -32.20 44.67
N ALA A 235 -32.01 -32.87 43.59
CA ALA A 235 -30.62 -32.98 43.18
C ALA A 235 -30.08 -31.59 42.80
N LEU A 236 -28.86 -31.26 43.22
CA LEU A 236 -28.11 -30.17 42.61
C LEU A 236 -27.54 -30.66 41.29
N GLN A 237 -27.87 -29.96 40.21
CA GLN A 237 -27.46 -30.32 38.86
C GLN A 237 -26.59 -29.24 38.23
N MET A 238 -25.61 -29.67 37.43
CA MET A 238 -24.73 -28.82 36.65
C MET A 238 -24.82 -29.19 35.17
N TRP A 239 -24.82 -28.19 34.28
CA TRP A 239 -24.72 -28.39 32.85
C TRP A 239 -23.26 -28.34 32.43
N VAL A 240 -22.73 -29.48 31.98
CA VAL A 240 -21.36 -29.65 31.49
C VAL A 240 -21.41 -30.53 30.24
N GLY A 241 -20.70 -30.12 29.19
CA GLY A 241 -20.77 -30.67 27.85
C GLY A 241 -22.12 -30.40 27.21
N ASN A 242 -22.84 -31.48 26.91
CA ASN A 242 -24.12 -31.44 26.23
C ASN A 242 -25.28 -32.01 27.08
N GLY A 243 -25.23 -31.83 28.41
CA GLY A 243 -26.29 -32.33 29.28
C GLY A 243 -26.19 -31.93 30.76
N TRP A 244 -27.31 -32.05 31.46
CA TRP A 244 -27.39 -31.92 32.91
C TRP A 244 -26.80 -33.17 33.60
N ARG A 245 -25.99 -32.95 34.62
CA ARG A 245 -25.42 -33.98 35.50
C ARG A 245 -25.81 -33.70 36.94
N THR A 246 -26.18 -34.73 37.69
CA THR A 246 -26.36 -34.64 39.14
C THR A 246 -25.01 -34.73 39.84
N ILE A 247 -24.75 -33.87 40.81
CA ILE A 247 -23.52 -33.90 41.62
C ILE A 247 -23.57 -35.12 42.54
N ASN A 248 -22.46 -35.86 42.70
CA ASN A 248 -22.37 -36.88 43.74
C ASN A 248 -21.98 -36.20 45.06
N GLY A 249 -22.81 -36.40 46.09
CA GLY A 249 -22.61 -35.86 47.43
C GLY A 249 -21.49 -36.55 48.19
#